data_AF-A0A6G3IK18-F1
#
_entry.id   AF-A0A6G3IK18-F1
#
_cell.length_a   1.000
_cell.length_b   1.000
_cell.length_c   1.000
_cell.angle_alpha   90.00
_cell.angle_beta   90.00
_cell.angle_gamma   90.00
#
_symmetry.space_group_name_H-M   'P 1'
#
loop_
_entity.id
_entity.type
_entity.pdbx_description
1 polymer ?
#
loop_
_entity_poly.entity_id
_entity_poly.type
_entity_poly.pdbx_seq_one_letter_code
_entity_poly.pdbx_strand_id
1 'polypeptide(L)' 'SSWPVSASEDLGAGTHVEVIAIEGITLIIRAVIA' A
#
# COMPACT_ATOMS: atom_id res chain seq x y z
N SER A 1 -8.71 -9.40 -6.41
CA SER A 1 -8.71 -9.77 -4.99
C SER A 1 -8.50 -8.53 -4.16
N SER A 2 -9.07 -8.47 -2.95
CA SER A 2 -8.90 -7.34 -2.03
C SER A 2 -8.10 -7.80 -0.82
N TRP A 3 -7.21 -6.96 -0.31
CA TRP A 3 -6.29 -7.28 0.79
C TRP A 3 -6.26 -6.14 1.81
N PRO A 4 -6.04 -6.43 3.10
CA PRO A 4 -5.71 -5.40 4.08
C PRO A 4 -4.32 -4.82 3.78
N VAL A 5 -4.22 -3.50 3.79
CA VAL A 5 -2.99 -2.77 3.47
C VAL A 5 -2.69 -1.74 4.54
N SER A 6 -1.41 -1.41 4.71
CA SER A 6 -0.93 -0.34 5.58
C SER A 6 0.08 0.53 4.83
N ALA A 7 -0.02 1.85 5.03
CA ALA A 7 0.86 2.85 4.46
C ALA A 7 1.34 3.79 5.56
N SER A 8 2.55 4.32 5.44
CA SER A 8 3.09 5.32 6.37
C SER A 8 2.55 6.73 6.13
N GLU A 9 1.93 6.96 4.98
CA GLU A 9 1.38 8.25 4.55
C GLU A 9 -0.11 8.10 4.20
N ASP A 10 -0.85 9.22 4.20
CA ASP A 10 -2.22 9.22 3.71
C ASP A 10 -2.22 9.13 2.19
N LEU A 11 -2.86 8.07 1.67
CA LEU A 11 -2.95 7.81 0.25
C LEU A 11 -4.37 8.08 -0.22
N GLY A 12 -4.53 9.11 -1.06
CA GLY A 12 -5.81 9.42 -1.67
C GLY A 12 -6.34 8.26 -2.53
N ALA A 13 -7.66 8.16 -2.66
CA ALA A 13 -8.28 7.16 -3.52
C ALA A 13 -7.78 7.27 -4.97
N GLY A 14 -7.40 6.14 -5.57
CA GLY A 14 -6.84 6.09 -6.94
C GLY A 14 -5.32 6.29 -7.01
N THR A 15 -4.63 6.49 -5.90
CA THR A 15 -3.16 6.54 -5.86
C THR A 15 -2.56 5.22 -6.33
N HIS A 16 -1.57 5.29 -7.24
CA HIS A 16 -0.83 4.11 -7.66
C HIS A 16 0.17 3.73 -6.58
N VAL A 17 0.18 2.45 -6.20
CA VAL A 17 1.00 1.95 -5.09
C VAL A 17 1.76 0.70 -5.48
N GLU A 18 2.88 0.48 -4.82
CA GLU A 18 3.62 -0.78 -4.86
C GLU A 18 3.68 -1.42 -3.48
N VAL A 19 3.80 -2.75 -3.44
CA VAL A 19 3.97 -3.51 -2.20
C VAL A 19 5.46 -3.63 -1.90
N ILE A 20 5.86 -3.22 -0.70
CA ILE A 20 7.26 -3.20 -0.28
C ILE A 20 7.59 -4.24 0.81
N ALA A 21 6.59 -4.74 1.53
CA ALA A 21 6.75 -5.77 2.54
C ALA A 21 5.42 -6.50 2.85
N ILE A 22 5.52 -7.61 3.58
CA ILE A 22 4.37 -8.36 4.12
C ILE A 22 4.54 -8.46 5.63
N GLU A 23 3.53 -8.04 6.39
CA GLU A 23 3.47 -8.18 7.84
C GLU A 23 2.25 -9.02 8.23
N GLY A 24 2.48 -10.31 8.50
CA GLY A 24 1.39 -11.25 8.74
C GLY A 24 0.47 -11.38 7.53
N ILE A 25 -0.74 -10.83 7.63
CA ILE A 25 -1.73 -10.79 6.53
C ILE A 25 -1.82 -9.42 5.85
N THR A 26 -1.11 -8.41 6.36
CA THR A 26 -1.17 -7.02 5.90
C THR A 26 -0.06 -6.74 4.90
N LEU A 27 -0.42 -6.12 3.76
CA LEU A 27 0.57 -5.66 2.79
C LEU A 27 1.03 -4.24 3.16
N ILE A 28 2.34 -4.03 3.22
CA ILE A 28 2.90 -2.69 3.39
C ILE A 28 3.08 -2.07 2.01
N ILE A 29 2.46 -0.90 1.79
CA ILE A 29 2.42 -0.21 0.50
C ILE A 29 2.98 1.21 0.60
N ARG A 30 3.48 1.73 -0.52
CA ARG A 30 3.88 3.14 -0.68
C ARG A 30 3.42 3.69 -2.02
N ALA A 31 3.32 5.02 -2.13
CA ALA A 31 3.02 5.67 -3.39
C ALA A 31 4.13 5.44 -4.42
N VAL A 32 3.74 5.20 -5.68
CA VAL A 32 4.66 5.24 -6.82
C VAL A 32 4.58 6.64 -7.41
N ILE A 33 5.67 7.40 -7.27
CA ILE A 33 5.82 8.71 -7.90
C ILE A 33 6.39 8.48 -9.30
N ALA A 34 5.64 8.88 -10.33
CA ALA A 34 6.09 8.85 -11.72
C ALA A 34 6.87 10.13 -12.07
#